data_AF-A0A7H1AMU9-F1
#
_entry.id   AF-A0A7H1AMU9-F1
#
_cell.length_a   1.000
_cell.length_b   1.000
_cell.length_c   1.000
_cell.angle_alpha   90.00
_cell.angle_beta   90.00
_cell.angle_gamma   90.00
#
_symmetry.space_group_name_H-M   'P 1'
#
loop_
_entity.id
_entity.type
_entity.pdbx_description
1 polymer ?
#
loop_
_entity_poly.entity_id
_entity_poly.type
_entity_poly.pdbx_seq_one_letter_code
_entity_poly.pdbx_strand_id
1 'polypeptide(L)' 'MTPATPTSDKLLLLVLLIFAVTNTVDYFFYGMLPHDLMTAIGLSVSAYGMWRRISLVSAVGAVMLLAGIAWKYLES' A
#
# COMPACT_ATOMS: atom_id res chain seq x y z
N MET A 1 -0.49 -34.19 -4.26
CA MET A 1 -0.49 -32.76 -4.62
C MET A 1 0.07 -31.98 -3.45
N THR A 2 1.36 -31.61 -3.50
CA THR A 2 1.96 -30.76 -2.46
C THR A 2 1.55 -29.31 -2.72
N PRO A 3 1.00 -28.58 -1.73
CA PRO A 3 0.61 -27.19 -1.93
C PRO A 3 1.85 -26.36 -2.28
N ALA A 4 1.77 -25.62 -3.38
CA ALA A 4 2.84 -24.69 -3.77
C ALA A 4 2.91 -23.57 -2.71
N THR A 5 4.01 -23.51 -1.98
CA THR A 5 4.30 -22.41 -1.04
C THR A 5 4.30 -21.10 -1.82
N PRO A 6 3.51 -20.09 -1.42
CA PRO A 6 3.56 -18.79 -2.07
C PRO A 6 4.97 -18.22 -1.89
N THR A 7 5.60 -17.81 -2.99
CA THR A 7 6.87 -17.09 -2.97
C THR A 7 6.71 -15.80 -2.15
N SER A 8 7.75 -15.39 -1.41
CA SER A 8 7.71 -14.21 -0.53
C SER A 8 7.13 -12.97 -1.20
N ASP A 9 7.39 -12.78 -2.50
CA ASP A 9 6.85 -11.68 -3.28
C ASP A 9 5.32 -11.68 -3.37
N LYS A 10 4.69 -12.85 -3.46
CA LYS A 10 3.23 -13.00 -3.54
C LYS A 10 2.58 -12.69 -2.20
N LEU A 11 3.23 -13.08 -1.10
CA LEU A 11 2.77 -12.73 0.25
C LEU A 11 2.82 -11.22 0.47
N LEU A 12 3.92 -10.57 0.10
CA LEU A 12 4.07 -9.13 0.29
C LEU A 12 3.10 -8.32 -0.61
N LEU A 13 2.88 -8.76 -1.85
CA LEU A 13 1.83 -8.22 -2.72
C LEU A 13 0.44 -8.33 -2.10
N LEU A 14 0.11 -9.48 -1.52
CA LEU A 14 -1.18 -9.69 -0.84
C LEU A 14 -1.34 -8.73 0.33
N VAL A 15 -0.30 -8.58 1.16
CA VAL A 15 -0.30 -7.64 2.30
C VAL A 15 -0.50 -6.21 1.81
N LEU A 16 0.26 -5.76 0.81
CA LEU A 16 0.11 -4.43 0.21
C LEU A 16 -1.33 -4.18 -0.27
N LEU A 17 -1.94 -5.18 -0.91
CA LEU A 17 -3.31 -5.08 -1.41
C LEU A 17 -4.33 -4.96 -0.28
N ILE A 18 -4.21 -5.78 0.76
CA ILE A 18 -5.11 -5.75 1.93
C ILE A 18 -5.03 -4.39 2.62
N PHE A 19 -3.82 -3.87 2.82
CA PHE A 19 -3.62 -2.55 3.40
C PHE A 19 -4.19 -1.44 2.51
N ALA A 20 -4.04 -1.54 1.19
CA ALA A 20 -4.57 -0.55 0.24
C ALA A 20 -6.09 -0.48 0.33
N VAL A 21 -6.75 -1.64 0.36
CA VAL A 21 -8.20 -1.73 0.51
C VAL A 21 -8.64 -1.15 1.85
N THR A 22 -7.94 -1.50 2.94
CA THR A 22 -8.29 -1.00 4.28
C THR A 22 -8.20 0.53 4.35
N ASN A 23 -7.11 1.13 3.87
CA ASN A 23 -6.95 2.59 3.84
C ASN A 23 -7.97 3.27 2.90
N THR A 24 -8.37 2.59 1.82
CA THR A 24 -9.43 3.08 0.94
C THR A 24 -10.79 3.09 1.65
N VAL A 25 -11.11 2.02 2.37
CA VAL A 25 -12.33 1.94 3.18
C VAL A 25 -12.30 3.01 4.27
N ASP A 26 -11.18 3.17 4.97
CA ASP A 26 -11.02 4.21 5.99
C ASP A 26 -11.27 5.60 5.41
N TYR A 27 -10.69 5.91 4.26
CA TYR A 27 -10.95 7.16 3.56
C TYR A 27 -12.45 7.39 3.29
N PHE A 28 -13.16 6.40 2.74
CA PHE A 28 -14.56 6.58 2.37
C PHE A 28 -15.52 6.61 3.57
N PHE A 29 -15.22 5.88 4.65
CA PHE A 29 -16.16 5.70 5.77
C PHE A 29 -15.79 6.48 7.05
N TYR A 30 -14.52 6.87 7.22
CA TYR A 30 -14.00 7.48 8.46
C TYR A 30 -13.53 8.93 8.30
N GLY A 31 -14.05 9.65 7.30
CA GLY A 31 -13.96 11.11 7.26
C GLY A 31 -13.16 11.71 6.10
N MET A 32 -12.85 10.94 5.05
CA MET A 32 -12.15 11.43 3.85
C MET A 32 -10.82 12.10 4.17
N LEU A 33 -10.07 11.50 5.10
CA LEU A 33 -8.80 12.04 5.56
C LEU A 33 -7.76 11.95 4.42
N PRO A 34 -7.11 13.06 4.03
CA PRO A 34 -6.16 13.07 2.91
C PRO A 34 -5.01 12.07 3.07
N HIS A 35 -4.59 11.82 4.32
CA HIS A 35 -3.52 10.87 4.62
C HIS A 35 -3.92 9.42 4.30
N ASP A 36 -5.16 9.01 4.53
CA ASP A 36 -5.60 7.64 4.23
C ASP A 36 -5.62 7.41 2.71
N LEU A 37 -6.03 8.42 1.94
CA LEU A 37 -5.96 8.38 0.47
C LEU A 37 -4.52 8.31 -0.05
N MET A 38 -3.63 9.15 0.48
CA MET A 38 -2.20 9.10 0.10
C MET A 38 -1.57 7.74 0.42
N THR A 39 -1.88 7.18 1.59
CA THR A 39 -1.39 5.87 2.01
C THR A 39 -1.92 4.77 1.08
N ALA A 40 -3.21 4.79 0.76
CA ALA A 40 -3.84 3.84 -0.18
C ALA A 40 -3.24 3.91 -1.60
N ILE A 41 -2.99 5.12 -2.11
CA ILE A 41 -2.32 5.34 -3.40
C ILE A 41 -0.88 4.81 -3.35
N GLY A 42 -0.13 5.15 -2.30
CA GLY A 42 1.24 4.66 -2.10
C GLY A 42 1.32 3.13 -2.10
N LEU A 43 0.43 2.46 -1.37
CA LEU A 43 0.32 1.00 -1.34
C LEU A 43 0.01 0.41 -2.72
N SER A 44 -0.93 1.02 -3.44
CA SER A 44 -1.34 0.58 -4.77
C SER A 44 -0.21 0.72 -5.80
N VAL A 45 0.52 1.85 -5.76
CA VAL A 45 1.69 2.09 -6.61
C VAL A 45 2.83 1.14 -6.26
N SER A 46 3.09 0.90 -4.97
CA SER A 46 4.09 -0.08 -4.52
C SER A 46 3.77 -1.49 -4.99
N ALA A 47 2.51 -1.91 -4.86
CA ALA A 47 2.02 -3.20 -5.32
C ALA A 47 2.16 -3.33 -6.85
N TYR A 48 1.78 -2.30 -7.60
CA TYR A 48 1.91 -2.29 -9.05
C TYR A 48 3.38 -2.40 -9.50
N GLY A 49 4.28 -1.61 -8.88
CA GLY A 49 5.71 -1.67 -9.14
C GLY A 49 6.29 -3.05 -8.86
N MET A 50 5.87 -3.68 -7.77
CA MET A 50 6.29 -5.03 -7.41
C MET A 50 5.76 -6.10 -8.38
N TRP A 51 4.48 -6.00 -8.80
CA TRP A 51 3.87 -6.90 -9.77
C TRP A 51 4.55 -6.81 -11.14
N ARG A 52 4.91 -5.60 -11.59
CA ARG A 52 5.64 -5.36 -12.84
C ARG A 52 7.16 -5.56 -12.73
N ARG A 53 7.68 -5.85 -11.53
CA ARG A 53 9.14 -5.92 -11.23
C ARG A 53 9.89 -4.62 -11.58
N ILE A 54 9.25 -3.47 -11.41
CA ILE A 54 9.84 -2.14 -11.61
C ILE A 54 10.19 -1.56 -10.23
N SER A 55 11.45 -1.68 -9.85
CA SER A 55 11.96 -1.25 -8.53
C SER A 55 11.72 0.24 -8.26
N LEU A 56 11.92 1.10 -9.26
CA LEU A 56 11.70 2.54 -9.13
C LEU A 56 10.26 2.88 -8.76
N VAL A 57 9.28 2.26 -9.42
CA VAL A 57 7.84 2.49 -9.15
C VAL A 57 7.48 1.97 -7.76
N SER A 58 8.04 0.82 -7.37
CA SER A 58 7.80 0.27 -6.03
C SER A 58 8.34 1.21 -4.93
N ALA A 59 9.52 1.79 -5.14
CA ALA A 59 10.13 2.75 -4.23
C ALA A 59 9.36 4.07 -4.15
N VAL A 60 8.89 4.61 -5.28
CA VAL A 60 8.06 5.83 -5.29
C VAL A 60 6.77 5.62 -4.51
N GLY A 61 6.10 4.48 -4.71
CA GLY A 61 4.91 4.12 -3.93
C GLY A 61 5.21 4.01 -2.43
N ALA A 62 6.37 3.48 -2.06
CA ALA A 62 6.76 3.31 -0.67
C ALA A 62 7.06 4.65 0.00
N VAL A 63 7.67 5.60 -0.73
CA VAL A 63 7.88 6.97 -0.26
C VAL A 63 6.53 7.68 -0.06
N MET A 64 5.58 7.53 -0.99
CA MET A 64 4.23 8.09 -0.82
C MET A 64 3.49 7.49 0.38
N LEU A 65 3.59 6.17 0.59
CA LEU A 65 3.06 5.50 1.77
C LEU A 65 3.63 6.13 3.05
N LEU A 66 4.96 6.22 3.15
CA LEU A 66 5.62 6.77 4.33
C LEU A 66 5.23 8.24 4.57
N ALA A 67 5.09 9.03 3.50
CA ALA A 67 4.63 10.41 3.60
C ALA A 67 3.18 10.51 4.11
N GLY A 68 2.27 9.66 3.63
CA GLY A 68 0.89 9.59 4.12
C GLY A 68 0.82 9.21 5.60
N ILE A 69 1.58 8.20 6.01
CA ILE A 69 1.69 7.80 7.42
C ILE A 69 2.28 8.94 8.27
N ALA A 70 3.34 9.60 7.81
CA ALA A 70 3.95 10.72 8.52
C ALA A 70 2.97 11.89 8.67
N TRP A 71 2.18 12.19 7.64
CA TRP A 71 1.15 13.22 7.68
C TRP A 71 0.11 12.96 8.77
N LYS A 72 -0.33 11.71 8.92
CA LYS A 72 -1.23 11.31 10.01
C LYS A 72 -0.68 11.68 11.38
N TYR A 73 0.61 11.42 11.63
CA TYR A 73 1.25 11.75 12.91
C TYR A 73 1.53 13.24 13.10
N LEU A 74 1.53 14.03 12.04
CA LEU A 74 1.72 15.48 12.11
C LEU A 74 0.40 16.23 12.37
N GLU A 75 -0.72 15.66 11.94
CA GLU A 75 -2.08 16.19 12.17
C GLU A 75 -2.75 15.64 13.44
N SER A 76 -2.16 14.64 14.11
CA SER A 76 -2.66 14.04 15.37
C SER A 76 -2.20 14.82 16.60
#